data_AF-A0A8H5ZWC4-F1
#
_entry.id   AF-A0A8H5ZWC4-F1
#
_cell.length_a   1.000
_cell.length_b   1.000
_cell.length_c   1.000
_cell.angle_alpha   90.00
_cell.angle_beta   90.00
_cell.angle_gamma   90.00
#
_symmetry.space_group_name_H-M   'P 1'
#
loop_
_entity.id
_entity.type
_entity.pdbx_description
1 polymer ?
#
loop_
_entity_poly.entity_id
_entity_poly.type
_entity_poly.pdbx_seq_one_letter_code
_entity_poly.pdbx_strand_id
1 'polypeptide(L)'
;MGDGSPVVGFDGDTDGLNPQNWPTGKKIYTTALWALTTCWITFASAIYSAGTAQISEEFHVSYDVANAGTSLLIFGFALGPMLWAPLCEVYGRKWPALAPYFVSAAFAFGTATAKDIQTILITRFFAGVFGSSPISITGGSIVDIWNPRQRGTPMVCYGITIAAAPTLGPIIGGAFIASGCGWRWTEYLTGIVMMVQFLLDVLWLDESHADVLLARKAQGLRRATGNFVFHTKWEETRPTFGDLLSIYLVRPFQMLLDPICLLLTIYTSFVY
;
A
#
# COMPACT_ATOMS: atom_id res chain seq x y z
N MET A 1 -34.50 19.59 -5.51
CA MET A 1 -35.34 18.76 -6.39
C MET A 1 -34.81 18.94 -7.80
N GLY A 2 -34.03 17.98 -8.29
CA GLY A 2 -33.38 18.05 -9.59
C GLY A 2 -32.88 16.66 -9.96
N ASP A 3 -33.46 16.14 -11.04
CA ASP A 3 -33.36 14.81 -11.63
C ASP A 3 -34.00 13.64 -10.86
N GLY A 4 -35.03 13.05 -11.49
CA GLY A 4 -35.82 11.92 -10.98
C GLY A 4 -35.15 10.57 -11.21
N SER A 5 -33.81 10.53 -11.26
CA SER A 5 -33.07 9.27 -11.35
C SER A 5 -32.78 8.73 -9.94
N PRO A 6 -33.00 7.43 -9.68
CA PRO A 6 -32.71 6.81 -8.38
C PRO A 6 -31.21 6.67 -8.08
N VAL A 7 -30.36 7.20 -8.96
CA VAL A 7 -28.92 7.07 -8.95
C VAL A 7 -28.30 8.20 -8.13
N VAL A 8 -27.65 7.86 -7.03
CA VAL A 8 -26.99 8.84 -6.15
C VAL A 8 -25.62 9.23 -6.71
N GLY A 9 -25.45 10.51 -7.03
CA GLY A 9 -24.17 11.12 -7.43
C GLY A 9 -23.69 12.21 -6.47
N PHE A 10 -22.59 12.86 -6.82
CA PHE A 10 -22.17 14.09 -6.15
C PHE A 10 -23.09 15.25 -6.54
N ASP A 11 -23.42 16.13 -5.58
CA ASP A 11 -24.44 17.18 -5.77
C ASP A 11 -23.94 18.37 -6.62
N GLY A 12 -22.71 18.29 -7.17
CA GLY A 12 -22.10 19.28 -8.05
C GLY A 12 -20.58 19.43 -7.84
N ASP A 13 -19.98 20.40 -8.56
CA ASP A 13 -18.54 20.70 -8.52
C ASP A 13 -18.04 21.21 -7.16
N THR A 14 -18.93 21.49 -6.21
CA THR A 14 -18.62 21.98 -4.85
C THR A 14 -18.93 20.98 -3.75
N ASP A 15 -19.32 19.74 -4.09
CA ASP A 15 -19.62 18.71 -3.09
C ASP A 15 -18.35 18.36 -2.30
N GLY A 16 -18.35 18.65 -0.99
CA GLY A 16 -17.24 18.37 -0.08
C GLY A 16 -17.02 16.88 0.19
N LEU A 17 -17.97 16.02 -0.20
CA LEU A 17 -17.79 14.58 -0.22
C LEU A 17 -16.87 14.12 -1.35
N ASN A 18 -16.71 14.91 -2.41
CA ASN A 18 -15.78 14.58 -3.49
C ASN A 18 -14.33 14.87 -3.04
N PRO A 19 -13.43 13.87 -3.01
CA PRO A 19 -12.03 14.07 -2.63
C PRO A 19 -11.27 15.07 -3.51
N GLN A 20 -11.69 15.22 -4.77
CA GLN A 20 -11.13 16.22 -5.69
C GLN A 20 -11.48 17.66 -5.29
N ASN A 21 -12.47 17.86 -4.43
CA ASN A 21 -12.90 19.17 -3.94
C ASN A 21 -12.38 19.49 -2.53
N TRP A 22 -11.61 18.59 -1.93
CA TRP A 22 -11.02 18.84 -0.61
C TRP A 22 -10.11 20.08 -0.60
N PRO A 23 -10.03 20.80 0.54
CA PRO A 23 -9.11 21.91 0.68
C PRO A 23 -7.68 21.44 0.47
N THR A 24 -6.82 22.28 -0.12
CA THR A 24 -5.46 21.90 -0.52
C THR A 24 -4.64 21.34 0.63
N GLY A 25 -4.76 21.90 1.84
CA GLY A 25 -4.09 21.37 3.03
C GLY A 25 -4.50 19.92 3.33
N LYS A 26 -5.78 19.59 3.13
CA LYS A 26 -6.28 18.22 3.29
C LYS A 26 -5.68 17.25 2.28
N LYS A 27 -5.65 17.66 1.01
CA LYS A 27 -5.03 16.87 -0.05
C LYS A 27 -3.56 16.60 0.21
N ILE A 28 -2.82 17.62 0.66
CA ILE A 28 -1.39 17.52 0.95
C ILE A 28 -1.13 16.54 2.09
N TYR A 29 -1.80 16.69 3.25
CA TYR A 29 -1.53 15.77 4.36
C TYR A 29 -1.96 14.34 4.03
N THR A 30 -3.11 14.12 3.37
CA THR A 30 -3.56 12.77 3.00
C THR A 30 -2.57 12.11 2.02
N THR A 31 -2.04 12.88 1.08
CA THR A 31 -1.00 12.38 0.15
C THR A 31 0.29 12.06 0.90
N ALA A 32 0.70 12.91 1.85
CA ALA A 32 1.89 12.68 2.66
C ALA A 32 1.77 11.41 3.52
N LEU A 33 0.59 11.16 4.11
CA LEU A 33 0.32 9.93 4.85
C LEU A 33 0.49 8.71 3.95
N TRP A 34 -0.20 8.66 2.80
CA TRP A 34 -0.05 7.56 1.83
C TRP A 34 1.40 7.34 1.36
N ALA A 35 2.13 8.43 1.11
CA ALA A 35 3.53 8.38 0.72
C ALA A 35 4.40 7.80 1.84
N LEU A 36 4.17 8.20 3.10
CA LEU A 36 4.90 7.68 4.26
C LEU A 36 4.56 6.21 4.54
N THR A 37 3.30 5.78 4.42
CA THR A 37 2.91 4.37 4.55
C THR A 37 3.65 3.50 3.54
N THR A 38 3.80 3.99 2.31
CA THR A 38 4.61 3.31 1.28
C THR A 38 6.12 3.37 1.59
N CYS A 39 6.60 4.51 2.10
CA CYS A 39 7.99 4.72 2.48
C CYS A 39 8.47 3.69 3.52
N TRP A 40 7.70 3.49 4.59
CA TRP A 40 8.10 2.61 5.68
C TRP A 40 8.16 1.14 5.26
N ILE A 41 7.30 0.70 4.33
CA ILE A 41 7.38 -0.66 3.83
C ILE A 41 8.55 -0.86 2.87
N THR A 42 8.87 0.11 2.01
CA THR A 42 10.06 -0.01 1.15
C THR A 42 11.34 0.11 1.97
N PHE A 43 11.34 0.90 3.04
CA PHE A 43 12.40 0.95 4.05
C PHE A 43 12.62 -0.41 4.74
N ALA A 44 11.55 -1.13 5.10
CA ALA A 44 11.60 -2.47 5.70
C ALA A 44 12.37 -3.49 4.83
N SER A 45 12.33 -3.33 3.50
CA SER A 45 13.09 -4.21 2.60
C SER A 45 14.59 -3.98 2.73
N ALA A 46 15.02 -2.73 2.82
CA ALA A 46 16.41 -2.33 2.70
C ALA A 46 17.17 -2.34 4.03
N ILE A 47 16.51 -1.98 5.15
CA ILE A 47 17.17 -1.96 6.46
C ILE A 47 17.64 -3.36 6.91
N TYR A 48 16.91 -4.41 6.54
CA TYR A 48 17.27 -5.81 6.81
C TYR A 48 18.65 -6.17 6.23
N SER A 49 18.97 -5.64 5.05
CA SER A 49 20.21 -6.00 4.34
C SER A 49 21.48 -5.63 5.13
N ALA A 50 21.42 -4.59 5.96
CA ALA A 50 22.52 -4.21 6.84
C ALA A 50 22.85 -5.31 7.87
N GLY A 51 21.85 -6.05 8.33
CA GLY A 51 21.96 -7.11 9.34
C GLY A 51 22.34 -8.49 8.79
N THR A 52 22.40 -8.66 7.46
CA THR A 52 22.55 -9.98 6.81
C THR A 52 23.76 -10.76 7.30
N ALA A 53 24.91 -10.09 7.48
CA ALA A 53 26.13 -10.73 7.97
C ALA A 53 25.95 -11.29 9.41
N GLN A 54 25.33 -10.51 10.30
CA GLN A 54 25.07 -10.94 11.67
C GLN A 54 24.06 -12.09 11.73
N ILE A 55 23.05 -12.09 10.87
CA ILE A 55 22.07 -13.18 10.76
C ILE A 55 22.75 -14.47 10.29
N SER A 56 23.63 -14.37 9.29
CA SER A 56 24.41 -15.51 8.78
C SER A 56 25.29 -16.14 9.87
N GLU A 57 25.98 -15.30 10.66
CA GLU A 57 26.81 -15.74 11.77
C GLU A 57 25.99 -16.36 12.91
N GLU A 58 24.88 -15.73 13.31
CA GLU A 58 24.06 -16.18 14.44
C GLU A 58 23.37 -17.52 14.17
N PHE A 59 22.83 -17.72 12.98
CA PHE A 59 22.13 -18.97 12.62
C PHE A 59 23.03 -20.01 11.96
N HIS A 60 24.33 -19.74 11.84
CA HIS A 60 25.31 -20.62 11.19
C HIS A 60 24.89 -21.07 9.79
N VAL A 61 24.34 -20.14 9.00
CA VAL A 61 23.92 -20.36 7.61
C VAL A 61 24.78 -19.57 6.64
N SER A 62 24.77 -19.93 5.35
CA SER A 62 25.48 -19.14 4.34
C SER A 62 24.89 -17.73 4.21
N TYR A 63 25.72 -16.78 3.79
CA TYR A 63 25.30 -15.40 3.53
C TYR A 63 24.12 -15.35 2.55
N ASP A 64 24.13 -16.20 1.52
CA ASP A 64 23.05 -16.27 0.52
C ASP A 64 21.71 -16.69 1.13
N VAL A 65 21.72 -17.62 2.09
CA VAL A 65 20.50 -18.04 2.80
C VAL A 65 19.98 -16.93 3.71
N ALA A 66 20.86 -16.19 4.38
CA ALA A 66 20.45 -15.02 5.17
C ALA A 66 19.89 -13.90 4.27
N ASN A 67 20.51 -13.66 3.11
CA ASN A 67 20.07 -12.67 2.13
C ASN A 67 18.75 -13.06 1.45
N ALA A 68 18.40 -14.34 1.42
CA ALA A 68 17.10 -14.80 0.94
C ALA A 68 15.94 -14.15 1.70
N GLY A 69 16.13 -13.67 2.94
CA GLY A 69 15.13 -12.87 3.67
C GLY A 69 14.81 -11.53 3.00
N THR A 70 15.78 -10.88 2.34
CA THR A 70 15.56 -9.70 1.50
C THR A 70 14.77 -10.09 0.26
N SER A 71 15.23 -11.12 -0.44
CA SER A 71 14.63 -11.58 -1.70
C SER A 71 13.18 -12.05 -1.53
N LEU A 72 12.87 -12.78 -0.45
CA LEU A 72 11.52 -13.28 -0.18
C LEU A 72 10.53 -12.16 0.14
N LEU A 73 10.98 -11.10 0.80
CA LEU A 73 10.12 -9.93 1.02
C LEU A 73 9.81 -9.22 -0.30
N ILE A 74 10.81 -9.02 -1.17
CA ILE A 74 10.60 -8.42 -2.50
C ILE A 74 9.73 -9.34 -3.37
N PHE A 75 9.92 -10.66 -3.28
CA PHE A 75 9.05 -11.62 -3.94
C PHE A 75 7.60 -11.52 -3.44
N GLY A 76 7.40 -11.31 -2.14
CA GLY A 76 6.11 -10.96 -1.57
C GLY A 76 5.52 -9.67 -2.15
N PHE A 77 6.35 -8.62 -2.37
CA PHE A 77 5.92 -7.38 -3.03
C PHE A 77 5.44 -7.60 -4.47
N ALA A 78 5.99 -8.58 -5.19
CA ALA A 78 5.53 -8.89 -6.54
C ALA A 78 4.15 -9.58 -6.53
N LEU A 79 3.89 -10.45 -5.55
CA LEU A 79 2.65 -11.23 -5.50
C LEU A 79 1.48 -10.47 -4.84
N GLY A 80 1.74 -9.68 -3.80
CA GLY A 80 0.68 -9.04 -3.03
C GLY A 80 -0.23 -8.10 -3.84
N PRO A 81 0.26 -7.25 -4.77
CA PRO A 81 -0.59 -6.36 -5.57
C PRO A 81 -1.66 -7.10 -6.37
N MET A 82 -1.42 -8.35 -6.75
CA MET A 82 -2.41 -9.19 -7.46
C MET A 82 -3.68 -9.41 -6.62
N LEU A 83 -3.56 -9.38 -5.28
CA LEU A 83 -4.67 -9.50 -4.34
C LEU A 83 -5.19 -8.13 -3.89
N TRP A 84 -4.30 -7.19 -3.54
CA TRP A 84 -4.70 -5.92 -2.91
C TRP A 84 -5.25 -4.89 -3.88
N ALA A 85 -4.74 -4.84 -5.13
CA ALA A 85 -5.23 -3.93 -6.14
C ALA A 85 -6.73 -4.12 -6.47
N PRO A 86 -7.26 -5.34 -6.73
CA PRO A 86 -8.70 -5.52 -6.94
C PRO A 86 -9.51 -5.24 -5.68
N LEU A 87 -9.02 -5.64 -4.51
CA LEU A 87 -9.73 -5.44 -3.25
C LEU A 87 -9.95 -3.96 -2.95
N CYS A 88 -9.01 -3.08 -3.30
CA CYS A 88 -9.17 -1.65 -3.04
C CYS A 88 -10.19 -0.96 -3.95
N GLU A 89 -10.43 -1.48 -5.16
CA GLU A 89 -11.48 -0.97 -6.06
C GLU A 89 -12.87 -1.41 -5.59
N VAL A 90 -12.97 -2.50 -4.82
CA VAL A 90 -14.25 -2.99 -4.30
C VAL A 90 -14.59 -2.42 -2.93
N TYR A 91 -13.63 -2.45 -2.02
CA TYR A 91 -13.85 -2.15 -0.61
C TYR A 91 -13.36 -0.73 -0.22
N GLY A 92 -12.84 0.04 -1.18
CA GLY A 92 -12.29 1.37 -0.98
C GLY A 92 -10.77 1.35 -0.79
N ARG A 93 -10.14 2.52 -0.69
CA ARG A 93 -8.69 2.62 -0.58
C ARG A 93 -8.21 2.37 0.86
N LYS A 94 -8.90 2.89 1.88
CA LYS A 94 -8.38 2.96 3.26
C LYS A 94 -8.16 1.58 3.89
N TRP A 95 -9.22 0.81 4.08
CA TRP A 95 -9.14 -0.44 4.85
C TRP A 95 -8.37 -1.57 4.14
N PRO A 96 -8.52 -1.75 2.81
CA PRO A 96 -7.69 -2.70 2.06
C PRO A 96 -6.19 -2.37 2.08
N ALA A 97 -5.80 -1.11 2.33
CA ALA A 97 -4.41 -0.75 2.59
C ALA A 97 -3.98 -1.02 4.03
N LEU A 98 -4.76 -0.54 5.00
CA LEU A 98 -4.35 -0.53 6.41
C LEU A 98 -4.37 -1.90 7.08
N ALA A 99 -5.35 -2.75 6.77
CA ALA A 99 -5.42 -4.08 7.40
C ALA A 99 -4.22 -4.97 7.02
N PRO A 100 -3.83 -5.11 5.74
CA PRO A 100 -2.59 -5.80 5.37
C PRO A 100 -1.35 -5.11 5.93
N TYR A 101 -1.29 -3.78 5.92
CA TYR A 101 -0.14 -3.06 6.44
C TYR A 101 0.10 -3.34 7.94
N PHE A 102 -0.96 -3.43 8.76
CA PHE A 102 -0.86 -3.87 10.15
C PHE A 102 -0.33 -5.30 10.28
N VAL A 103 -0.83 -6.23 9.46
CA VAL A 103 -0.35 -7.62 9.43
C VAL A 103 1.14 -7.67 9.05
N SER A 104 1.57 -6.86 8.09
CA SER A 104 2.98 -6.72 7.73
C SER A 104 3.84 -6.21 8.90
N ALA A 105 3.36 -5.22 9.64
CA ALA A 105 4.06 -4.71 10.83
C ALA A 105 4.18 -5.79 11.91
N ALA A 106 3.14 -6.61 12.11
CA ALA A 106 3.19 -7.76 13.02
C ALA A 106 4.23 -8.80 12.57
N PHE A 107 4.35 -9.08 11.27
CA PHE A 107 5.39 -9.96 10.74
C PHE A 107 6.81 -9.38 10.87
N ALA A 108 6.98 -8.06 10.85
CA ALA A 108 8.27 -7.43 11.16
C ALA A 108 8.71 -7.74 12.61
N PHE A 109 7.79 -7.64 13.59
CA PHE A 109 8.06 -8.10 14.96
C PHE A 109 8.30 -9.61 15.07
N GLY A 110 7.58 -10.41 14.28
CA GLY A 110 7.82 -11.86 14.16
C GLY A 110 9.24 -12.17 13.66
N THR A 111 9.74 -11.38 12.71
CA THR A 111 11.11 -11.49 12.19
C THR A 111 12.13 -11.12 13.28
N ALA A 112 11.89 -10.03 14.02
CA ALA A 112 12.76 -9.59 15.11
C ALA A 112 12.88 -10.62 16.25
N THR A 113 11.81 -11.37 16.52
CA THR A 113 11.73 -12.38 17.59
C THR A 113 12.09 -13.79 17.14
N ALA A 114 12.50 -13.96 15.88
CA ALA A 114 12.80 -15.26 15.31
C ALA A 114 13.98 -15.95 16.01
N LYS A 115 13.82 -17.26 16.22
CA LYS A 115 14.82 -18.17 16.82
C LYS A 115 15.46 -19.12 15.81
N ASP A 116 14.96 -19.11 14.58
CA ASP A 116 15.42 -19.97 13.49
C ASP A 116 15.34 -19.19 12.17
N ILE A 117 16.25 -19.52 11.24
CA ILE A 117 16.28 -18.89 9.91
C ILE A 117 14.98 -19.11 9.13
N GLN A 118 14.35 -20.29 9.27
CA GLN A 118 13.09 -20.60 8.58
C GLN A 118 11.98 -19.62 8.99
N THR A 119 11.92 -19.28 10.28
CA THR A 119 10.96 -18.30 10.79
C THR A 119 11.20 -16.94 10.13
N ILE A 120 12.45 -16.49 10.06
CA ILE A 120 12.83 -15.24 9.36
C ILE A 120 12.34 -15.26 7.92
N LEU A 121 12.65 -16.31 7.16
CA LEU A 121 12.29 -16.40 5.75
C LEU A 121 10.77 -16.37 5.54
N ILE A 122 10.01 -17.10 6.35
CA ILE A 122 8.55 -17.17 6.28
C ILE A 122 7.92 -15.83 6.67
N THR A 123 8.32 -15.23 7.80
CA THR A 123 7.77 -13.96 8.25
C THR A 123 8.09 -12.84 7.26
N ARG A 124 9.29 -12.85 6.66
CA ARG A 124 9.71 -11.90 5.62
C ARG A 124 8.88 -12.02 4.35
N PHE A 125 8.61 -13.24 3.88
CA PHE A 125 7.74 -13.46 2.73
C PHE A 125 6.34 -12.87 2.97
N PHE A 126 5.71 -13.21 4.09
CA PHE A 126 4.38 -12.70 4.40
C PHE A 126 4.38 -11.20 4.70
N ALA A 127 5.40 -10.65 5.36
CA ALA A 127 5.58 -9.21 5.50
C ALA A 127 5.60 -8.53 4.13
N GLY A 128 6.30 -9.09 3.14
CA GLY A 128 6.25 -8.64 1.75
C GLY A 128 4.83 -8.66 1.18
N VAL A 129 4.18 -9.82 1.21
CA VAL A 129 2.84 -10.00 0.61
C VAL A 129 1.83 -9.00 1.17
N PHE A 130 1.78 -8.83 2.50
CA PHE A 130 0.83 -7.91 3.12
C PHE A 130 1.27 -6.44 3.03
N GLY A 131 2.58 -6.19 3.11
CA GLY A 131 3.16 -4.85 3.04
C GLY A 131 3.06 -4.21 1.67
N SER A 132 2.94 -5.00 0.61
CA SER A 132 2.80 -4.47 -0.76
C SER A 132 1.47 -3.74 -1.01
N SER A 133 0.49 -3.90 -0.12
CA SER A 133 -0.83 -3.30 -0.27
C SER A 133 -0.78 -1.77 -0.50
N PRO A 134 -0.21 -0.95 0.40
CA PRO A 134 -0.05 0.49 0.19
C PRO A 134 0.74 0.87 -1.07
N ILE A 135 1.71 0.05 -1.51
CA ILE A 135 2.46 0.29 -2.76
C ILE A 135 1.49 0.30 -3.96
N SER A 136 0.58 -0.67 -4.01
CA SER A 136 -0.39 -0.80 -5.10
C SER A 136 -1.55 0.21 -5.03
N ILE A 137 -1.95 0.61 -3.82
CA ILE A 137 -3.16 1.42 -3.60
C ILE A 137 -2.86 2.91 -3.68
N THR A 138 -1.69 3.36 -3.22
CA THR A 138 -1.37 4.79 -3.10
C THR A 138 -1.44 5.53 -4.44
N GLY A 139 -0.98 4.92 -5.53
CA GLY A 139 -1.07 5.52 -6.86
C GLY A 139 -2.52 5.84 -7.27
N GLY A 140 -3.44 4.91 -7.00
CA GLY A 140 -4.88 5.09 -7.21
C GLY A 140 -5.46 6.17 -6.29
N SER A 141 -5.09 6.16 -5.01
CA SER A 141 -5.54 7.17 -4.04
C SER A 141 -5.12 8.59 -4.44
N ILE A 142 -3.92 8.79 -4.99
CA ILE A 142 -3.46 10.10 -5.47
C ILE A 142 -4.31 10.58 -6.65
N VAL A 143 -4.66 9.66 -7.57
CA VAL A 143 -5.55 9.95 -8.71
C VAL A 143 -6.96 10.31 -8.24
N ASP A 144 -7.45 9.65 -7.20
CA ASP A 144 -8.78 9.92 -6.64
C ASP A 144 -8.85 11.31 -5.96
N ILE A 145 -7.74 11.79 -5.38
CA ILE A 145 -7.67 13.06 -4.61
C ILE A 145 -7.32 14.28 -5.49
N TRP A 146 -6.46 14.11 -6.50
CA TRP A 146 -5.90 15.24 -7.26
C TRP A 146 -6.44 15.32 -8.69
N ASN A 147 -6.83 16.53 -9.08
CA ASN A 147 -7.23 16.83 -10.44
C ASN A 147 -6.11 16.51 -11.45
N PRO A 148 -6.43 16.06 -12.69
CA PRO A 148 -5.44 15.69 -13.70
C PRO A 148 -4.38 16.75 -14.01
N ARG A 149 -4.73 18.04 -13.90
CA ARG A 149 -3.79 19.16 -14.10
C ARG A 149 -2.77 19.34 -12.97
N GLN A 150 -3.10 18.91 -11.76
CA GLN A 150 -2.29 19.13 -10.55
C GLN A 150 -1.62 17.86 -10.03
N ARG A 151 -2.09 16.67 -10.44
CA ARG A 151 -1.61 15.37 -9.93
C ARG A 151 -0.13 15.06 -10.23
N GLY A 152 0.48 15.77 -11.17
CA GLY A 152 1.89 15.56 -11.55
C GLY A 152 2.85 15.78 -10.37
N THR A 153 2.72 16.92 -9.68
CA THR A 153 3.61 17.25 -8.55
C THR A 153 3.50 16.26 -7.39
N PRO A 154 2.28 15.92 -6.89
CA PRO A 154 2.10 14.87 -5.88
C PRO A 154 2.68 13.51 -6.28
N MET A 155 2.52 13.08 -7.54
CA MET A 155 3.08 11.81 -8.00
C MET A 155 4.61 11.82 -8.02
N VAL A 156 5.24 12.92 -8.41
CA VAL A 156 6.70 13.06 -8.37
C VAL A 156 7.21 13.04 -6.92
N CYS A 157 6.56 13.79 -6.02
CA CYS A 157 6.90 13.77 -4.59
C CYS A 157 6.79 12.35 -4.01
N TYR A 158 5.71 11.63 -4.34
CA TYR A 158 5.53 10.24 -3.96
C TYR A 158 6.68 9.34 -4.48
N GLY A 159 7.06 9.47 -5.75
CA GLY A 159 8.18 8.73 -6.33
C GLY A 159 9.51 9.01 -5.61
N ILE A 160 9.78 10.27 -5.26
CA ILE A 160 10.98 10.65 -4.48
C ILE A 160 10.96 9.99 -3.10
N THR A 161 9.82 10.01 -2.41
CA THR A 161 9.67 9.39 -1.09
C THR A 161 9.94 7.89 -1.14
N ILE A 162 9.40 7.19 -2.16
CA ILE A 162 9.66 5.76 -2.34
C ILE A 162 11.13 5.47 -2.61
N ALA A 163 11.79 6.27 -3.45
CA ALA A 163 13.20 6.09 -3.79
C ALA A 163 14.14 6.42 -2.61
N ALA A 164 13.75 7.38 -1.76
CA ALA A 164 14.53 7.76 -0.59
C ALA A 164 14.57 6.65 0.48
N ALA A 165 13.49 5.89 0.65
CA ALA A 165 13.40 4.89 1.71
C ALA A 165 14.46 3.76 1.61
N PRO A 166 14.64 3.09 0.46
CA PRO A 166 15.70 2.08 0.29
C PRO A 166 17.11 2.65 0.44
N THR A 167 17.31 3.93 0.10
CA THR A 167 18.60 4.61 0.27
C THR A 167 18.92 4.84 1.76
N LEU A 168 17.90 5.21 2.55
CA LEU A 168 18.06 5.45 3.99
C LEU A 168 18.11 4.17 4.82
N GLY A 169 17.52 3.07 4.34
CA GLY A 169 17.46 1.77 5.01
C GLY A 169 18.81 1.28 5.53
N PRO A 170 19.80 1.01 4.65
CA PRO A 170 21.11 0.51 5.05
C PRO A 170 21.90 1.48 5.93
N ILE A 171 21.71 2.80 5.75
CA ILE A 171 22.38 3.83 6.56
C ILE A 171 21.90 3.75 8.01
N ILE A 172 20.58 3.73 8.22
CA ILE A 172 19.98 3.61 9.55
C ILE A 172 20.28 2.23 10.14
N GLY A 173 20.11 1.16 9.36
CA GLY A 173 20.40 -0.21 9.81
C GLY A 173 21.86 -0.39 10.24
N GLY A 174 22.80 0.13 9.45
CA GLY A 174 24.22 0.13 9.77
C GLY A 174 24.55 0.90 11.05
N ALA A 175 23.87 2.02 11.32
CA ALA A 175 24.05 2.77 12.55
C ALA A 175 23.63 1.96 13.80
N PHE A 176 22.50 1.24 13.75
CA PHE A 176 22.06 0.37 14.85
C PHE A 176 22.98 -0.83 15.08
N ILE A 177 23.55 -1.36 14.00
CA ILE A 177 24.52 -2.45 14.08
C ILE A 177 25.83 -1.95 14.69
N ALA A 178 26.31 -0.79 14.26
CA ALA A 178 27.52 -0.15 14.79
C ALA A 178 27.38 0.25 16.27
N SER A 179 26.18 0.61 16.73
CA SER A 179 25.92 0.92 18.13
C SER A 179 25.81 -0.30 19.06
N GLY A 180 25.95 -1.52 18.53
CA GLY A 180 25.90 -2.76 19.31
C GLY A 180 24.49 -3.26 19.63
N CYS A 181 23.44 -2.66 19.05
CA CYS A 181 22.06 -3.13 19.25
C CYS A 181 21.78 -4.43 18.48
N GLY A 182 22.53 -4.72 17.42
CA GLY A 182 22.40 -5.93 16.61
C GLY A 182 21.23 -5.91 15.62
N TRP A 183 21.19 -6.88 14.71
CA TRP A 183 20.23 -6.94 13.61
C TRP A 183 18.76 -7.00 14.05
N ARG A 184 18.45 -7.60 15.21
CA ARG A 184 17.04 -7.67 15.68
C ARG A 184 16.41 -6.29 15.87
N TRP A 185 17.20 -5.30 16.28
CA TRP A 185 16.72 -3.93 16.45
C TRP A 185 16.34 -3.25 15.13
N THR A 186 16.91 -3.66 14.00
CA THR A 186 16.48 -3.13 12.69
C THR A 186 15.05 -3.55 12.38
N GLU A 187 14.67 -4.79 12.72
CA GLU A 187 13.32 -5.30 12.53
C GLU A 187 12.34 -4.74 13.58
N TYR A 188 12.76 -4.59 14.85
CA TYR A 188 11.94 -3.90 15.85
C TYR A 188 11.65 -2.44 15.44
N LEU A 189 12.66 -1.71 14.97
CA LEU A 189 12.49 -0.34 14.49
C LEU A 189 11.46 -0.29 13.38
N THR A 190 11.61 -1.14 12.35
CA THR A 190 10.66 -1.27 11.25
C THR A 190 9.24 -1.50 11.74
N GLY A 191 9.04 -2.49 12.63
CA GLY A 191 7.72 -2.77 13.20
C GLY A 191 7.15 -1.56 13.95
N ILE A 192 7.97 -0.84 14.73
CA ILE A 192 7.54 0.33 15.49
C ILE A 192 7.12 1.47 14.55
N VAL A 193 7.95 1.85 13.57
CA VAL A 193 7.61 2.96 12.66
C VAL A 193 6.38 2.62 11.81
N MET A 194 6.24 1.37 11.39
CA MET A 194 5.05 0.92 10.67
C MET A 194 3.80 0.97 11.54
N MET A 195 3.87 0.54 12.80
CA MET A 195 2.75 0.62 13.74
C MET A 195 2.36 2.06 14.07
N VAL A 196 3.34 2.93 14.27
CA VAL A 196 3.08 4.36 14.47
C VAL A 196 2.36 4.93 13.25
N GLN A 197 2.88 4.70 12.05
CA GLN A 197 2.23 5.16 10.82
C GLN A 197 0.81 4.60 10.68
N PHE A 198 0.59 3.31 10.97
CA PHE A 198 -0.73 2.71 10.94
C PHE A 198 -1.71 3.44 11.87
N LEU A 199 -1.28 3.80 13.09
CA LEU A 199 -2.12 4.57 14.01
C LEU A 199 -2.44 5.96 13.46
N LEU A 200 -1.46 6.66 12.87
CA LEU A 200 -1.69 7.96 12.23
C LEU A 200 -2.70 7.82 11.08
N ASP A 201 -2.59 6.78 10.26
CA ASP A 201 -3.48 6.55 9.14
C ASP A 201 -4.89 6.15 9.60
N VAL A 202 -5.03 5.36 10.67
CA VAL A 202 -6.34 5.03 11.23
C VAL A 202 -7.05 6.29 11.69
N LEU A 203 -6.34 7.21 12.37
CA LEU A 203 -6.88 8.43 12.95
C LEU A 203 -7.16 9.54 11.94
N TRP A 204 -6.28 9.75 10.95
CA TRP A 204 -6.33 10.92 10.07
C TRP A 204 -6.55 10.61 8.59
N LEU A 205 -6.33 9.39 8.13
CA LEU A 205 -6.54 9.05 6.73
C LEU A 205 -8.04 8.93 6.45
N ASP A 206 -8.55 9.71 5.52
CA ASP A 206 -9.93 9.60 5.06
C ASP A 206 -10.03 8.71 3.83
N GLU A 207 -11.21 8.11 3.64
CA GLU A 207 -11.50 7.34 2.43
C GLU A 207 -11.55 8.28 1.22
N SER A 208 -10.81 7.94 0.17
CA SER A 208 -10.73 8.71 -1.09
C SER A 208 -11.48 8.06 -2.24
N HIS A 209 -11.98 6.83 -2.10
CA HIS A 209 -12.68 6.17 -3.20
C HIS A 209 -14.09 6.74 -3.40
N ALA A 210 -14.32 7.37 -4.56
CA ALA A 210 -15.57 8.05 -4.89
C ALA A 210 -16.80 7.13 -4.77
N ASP A 211 -16.71 5.90 -5.29
CA ASP A 211 -17.84 4.97 -5.31
C ASP A 211 -18.24 4.50 -3.91
N VAL A 212 -17.28 4.32 -3.00
CA VAL A 212 -17.54 3.95 -1.60
C VAL A 212 -18.14 5.13 -0.84
N LEU A 213 -17.71 6.35 -1.12
CA LEU A 213 -18.29 7.56 -0.53
C LEU A 213 -19.75 7.75 -0.98
N LEU A 214 -20.03 7.55 -2.27
CA LEU A 214 -21.40 7.59 -2.81
C LEU A 214 -22.25 6.44 -2.27
N ALA A 215 -21.71 5.24 -2.11
CA ALA A 215 -22.43 4.11 -1.51
C ALA A 215 -22.82 4.41 -0.05
N ARG A 216 -21.94 5.04 0.73
CA ARG A 216 -22.26 5.51 2.09
C ARG A 216 -23.35 6.58 2.08
N LYS A 217 -23.30 7.54 1.14
CA LYS A 217 -24.34 8.56 0.96
C LYS A 217 -25.69 7.92 0.62
N ALA A 218 -25.72 6.99 -0.32
CA ALA A 218 -26.92 6.25 -0.70
C ALA A 218 -27.51 5.45 0.47
N GLN A 219 -26.68 4.77 1.27
CA GLN A 219 -27.16 4.09 2.49
C GLN A 219 -27.73 5.05 3.53
N GLY A 220 -27.14 6.23 3.71
CA GLY A 220 -27.68 7.28 4.57
C GLY A 220 -29.06 7.75 4.10
N LEU A 221 -29.22 7.99 2.80
CA LEU A 221 -30.49 8.39 2.18
C LEU A 221 -31.55 7.29 2.30
N ARG A 222 -31.19 6.01 2.09
CA ARG A 222 -32.09 4.86 2.30
C ARG A 222 -32.62 4.82 3.73
N ARG A 223 -31.74 5.03 4.72
CA ARG A 223 -32.12 5.05 6.15
C ARG A 223 -32.99 6.24 6.51
N ALA A 224 -32.71 7.42 5.96
CA ALA A 224 -33.44 8.64 6.27
C ALA A 224 -34.82 8.71 5.60
N THR A 225 -34.95 8.21 4.37
CA THR A 225 -36.19 8.27 3.59
C THR A 225 -37.04 7.00 3.67
N GLY A 226 -36.48 5.89 4.17
CA GLY A 226 -37.11 4.57 4.11
C GLY A 226 -37.26 4.02 2.69
N ASN A 227 -36.74 4.72 1.68
CA ASN A 227 -36.88 4.37 0.29
C ASN A 227 -35.62 3.64 -0.20
N PHE A 228 -35.75 2.34 -0.46
CA PHE A 228 -34.66 1.47 -0.91
C PHE A 228 -34.31 1.67 -2.39
N VAL A 229 -35.05 2.51 -3.10
CA VAL A 229 -34.85 2.79 -4.53
C VAL A 229 -33.53 3.52 -4.79
N PHE A 230 -33.02 4.33 -3.85
CA PHE A 230 -31.72 5.00 -4.02
C PHE A 230 -30.60 3.96 -4.13
N HIS A 231 -29.84 3.95 -5.22
CA HIS A 231 -28.65 3.11 -5.41
C HIS A 231 -27.58 3.90 -6.15
N THR A 232 -26.32 3.46 -6.08
CA THR A 232 -25.26 4.07 -6.89
C THR A 232 -25.08 3.30 -8.19
N LYS A 233 -24.61 3.95 -9.25
CA LYS A 233 -24.21 3.28 -10.51
C LYS A 233 -23.26 2.10 -10.27
N TRP A 234 -22.43 2.23 -9.25
CA TRP A 234 -21.48 1.22 -8.83
C TRP A 234 -22.12 -0.03 -8.19
N GLU A 235 -23.30 0.10 -7.57
CA GLU A 235 -24.04 -1.06 -7.05
C GLU A 235 -24.70 -1.90 -8.17
N GLU A 236 -24.98 -1.29 -9.33
CA GLU A 236 -25.53 -2.00 -10.50
C GLU A 236 -24.47 -2.82 -11.25
N THR A 237 -23.21 -2.38 -11.21
CA THR A 237 -22.07 -3.01 -11.90
C THR A 237 -21.03 -3.58 -10.94
N ARG A 238 -21.43 -4.10 -9.77
CA ARG A 238 -20.49 -4.79 -8.88
C ARG A 238 -19.81 -5.93 -9.65
N PRO A 239 -18.50 -5.83 -9.94
CA PRO A 239 -17.80 -6.94 -10.58
C PRO A 239 -17.79 -8.12 -9.60
N THR A 240 -18.11 -9.31 -10.11
CA THR A 240 -18.08 -10.53 -9.30
C THR A 240 -16.63 -10.77 -8.85
N PHE A 241 -16.41 -11.45 -7.72
CA PHE A 241 -15.06 -11.82 -7.28
C PHE A 241 -14.27 -12.57 -8.39
N GLY A 242 -14.96 -13.37 -9.22
CA GLY A 242 -14.38 -14.02 -10.40
C GLY A 242 -14.03 -13.06 -11.54
N ASP A 243 -14.83 -12.02 -11.78
CA ASP A 243 -14.54 -11.00 -12.79
C ASP A 243 -13.31 -10.19 -12.39
N LEU A 244 -13.22 -9.82 -11.11
CA LEU A 244 -12.03 -9.18 -10.54
C LEU A 244 -10.81 -10.09 -10.68
N LEU A 245 -10.92 -11.36 -10.32
CA LEU A 245 -9.79 -12.27 -10.44
C LEU A 245 -9.32 -12.40 -11.90
N SER A 246 -10.24 -12.51 -12.87
CA SER A 246 -9.88 -12.58 -14.30
C SER A 246 -9.27 -11.28 -14.83
N ILE A 247 -9.84 -10.12 -14.46
CA ILE A 247 -9.38 -8.81 -14.89
C ILE A 247 -8.00 -8.51 -14.30
N TYR A 248 -7.77 -8.82 -13.04
CA TYR A 248 -6.54 -8.42 -12.33
C TYR A 248 -5.44 -9.49 -12.32
N LEU A 249 -5.74 -10.77 -12.56
CA LEU A 249 -4.70 -11.77 -12.84
C LEU A 249 -4.29 -11.79 -14.31
N VAL A 250 -5.21 -11.63 -15.26
CA VAL A 250 -4.88 -11.79 -16.69
C VAL A 250 -4.37 -10.49 -17.32
N ARG A 251 -4.94 -9.32 -16.98
CA ARG A 251 -4.54 -8.06 -17.63
C ARG A 251 -3.08 -7.67 -17.37
N PRO A 252 -2.47 -7.84 -16.19
CA PRO A 252 -1.06 -7.51 -16.01
C PRO A 252 -0.14 -8.31 -16.94
N PHE A 253 -0.41 -9.61 -17.15
CA PHE A 253 0.35 -10.41 -18.11
C PHE A 253 0.08 -9.99 -19.56
N GLN A 254 -1.15 -9.60 -19.88
CA GLN A 254 -1.46 -9.04 -21.21
C GLN A 254 -0.74 -7.70 -21.45
N MET A 255 -0.73 -6.80 -20.46
CA MET A 255 0.00 -5.54 -20.52
C MET A 255 1.51 -5.78 -20.62
N LEU A 256 2.03 -6.82 -19.98
CA LEU A 256 3.45 -7.18 -20.10
C LEU A 256 3.82 -7.62 -21.53
N LEU A 257 2.87 -8.14 -22.31
CA LEU A 257 3.10 -8.46 -23.72
C LEU A 257 3.18 -7.21 -24.62
N ASP A 258 2.73 -6.05 -24.14
CA ASP A 258 2.93 -4.79 -24.86
C ASP A 258 4.41 -4.35 -24.80
N PRO A 259 5.05 -4.05 -25.95
CA PRO A 259 6.50 -3.79 -26.01
C PRO A 259 6.98 -2.66 -25.09
N ILE A 260 6.19 -1.60 -24.94
CA ILE A 260 6.54 -0.43 -24.12
C ILE A 260 6.54 -0.82 -22.64
N CYS A 261 5.49 -1.52 -22.20
CA CYS A 261 5.38 -2.00 -20.83
C CYS A 261 6.50 -3.01 -20.51
N LEU A 262 6.76 -3.96 -21.41
CA LEU A 262 7.86 -4.92 -21.24
C LEU A 262 9.22 -4.23 -21.06
N LEU A 263 9.55 -3.29 -21.93
CA LEU A 263 10.82 -2.55 -21.85
C LEU A 263 10.93 -1.72 -20.57
N LEU A 264 9.86 -1.04 -20.17
CA LEU A 264 9.82 -0.27 -18.93
C LEU A 264 9.91 -1.17 -17.69
N THR A 265 9.26 -2.33 -17.69
CA THR A 265 9.35 -3.31 -16.60
C THR A 265 10.76 -3.88 -16.49
N ILE A 266 11.39 -4.28 -17.61
CA ILE A 266 12.79 -4.76 -17.60
C ILE A 266 13.73 -3.68 -17.07
N TYR A 267 13.59 -2.43 -17.53
CA TYR A 267 14.40 -1.32 -17.06
C TYR A 267 14.22 -1.06 -15.56
N THR A 268 12.97 -0.96 -15.09
CA THR A 268 12.68 -0.72 -13.67
C THR A 268 13.11 -1.88 -12.77
N SER A 269 13.01 -3.13 -13.24
CA SER A 269 13.55 -4.30 -12.53
C SER A 269 15.08 -4.34 -12.48
N PHE A 270 15.77 -3.75 -13.45
CA PHE A 270 17.24 -3.62 -13.42
C PHE A 270 17.71 -2.49 -12.51
N VAL A 271 16.93 -1.40 -12.42
CA VAL A 271 17.24 -0.24 -11.56
C VAL A 271 16.99 -0.52 -10.08
N TYR A 272 16.00 -1.38 -9.79
CA TYR A 272 15.64 -1.79 -8.43
C TYR A 272 16.66 -2.79 -7.86
#